data_AF-A0A6V7XWZ2-F1
#
_entry.id   AF-A0A6V7XWZ2-F1
#
_cell.length_a   1.000
_cell.length_b   1.000
_cell.length_c   1.000
_cell.angle_alpha   90.00
_cell.angle_beta   90.00
_cell.angle_gamma   90.00
#
_symmetry.space_group_name_H-M   'P 1'
#
loop_
_entity.id
_entity.type
_entity.pdbx_description
1 polymer ?
#
loop_
_entity_poly.entity_id
_entity_poly.type
_entity_poly.pdbx_seq_one_letter_code
_entity_poly.pdbx_strand_id
1 'polypeptide(L)'
;MQKVVRTPGCELLYTDTDSLIFIHPDNNCPLELGPHLGQFTDEYPDFDILEYCSGGAKQYGLKLQKKSTPNAEPDYVLKVRGMTLNWDVINNQGLCYENFKKQVFDFTKIDNIPILIKYPNFLKPSIKDGSIITQPLTKNYKPYVGKGIVRPSDFVVLNFGYINNRHPRILL
;
A
#
# COMPACT_ATOMS: atom_id res chain seq x y z
N MET A 1 16.01 6.80 2.62
CA MET A 1 15.99 5.49 1.92
C MET A 1 17.29 4.70 2.02
N GLN A 2 18.41 5.16 1.43
CA GLN A 2 19.67 4.37 1.46
C GLN A 2 20.19 4.06 2.88
N LYS A 3 19.98 4.97 3.84
CA LYS A 3 20.35 4.76 5.25
C LYS A 3 19.64 3.52 5.84
N VAL A 4 18.34 3.35 5.58
CA VAL A 4 17.54 2.20 6.04
C VAL A 4 18.06 0.90 5.41
N VAL A 5 18.21 0.87 4.09
CA VAL A 5 18.64 -0.33 3.35
C VAL A 5 20.05 -0.81 3.75
N ARG A 6 20.92 0.11 4.17
CA ARG A 6 22.29 -0.20 4.59
C ARG A 6 22.42 -0.54 6.07
N THR A 7 21.39 -0.31 6.88
CA THR A 7 21.45 -0.56 8.32
C THR A 7 21.16 -2.03 8.60
N PRO A 8 22.04 -2.77 9.29
CA PRO A 8 21.80 -4.16 9.65
C PRO A 8 20.51 -4.33 10.46
N GLY A 9 19.71 -5.34 10.10
CA GLY A 9 18.44 -5.64 10.78
C GLY A 9 17.28 -4.73 10.40
N CYS A 10 17.47 -3.76 9.48
CA CYS A 10 16.38 -2.97 8.93
C CYS A 10 15.89 -3.55 7.60
N GLU A 11 14.58 -3.52 7.37
CA GLU A 11 13.94 -3.96 6.13
C GLU A 11 13.03 -2.88 5.58
N LEU A 12 13.25 -2.44 4.33
CA LEU A 12 12.40 -1.45 3.68
C LEU A 12 11.18 -2.13 3.05
N LEU A 13 9.98 -1.78 3.53
CA LEU A 13 8.71 -2.35 3.06
C LEU A 13 8.06 -1.51 1.95
N TYR A 14 8.14 -0.18 2.07
CA TYR A 14 7.51 0.74 1.14
C TYR A 14 8.29 2.05 1.04
N THR A 15 8.22 2.68 -0.13
CA THR A 15 8.63 4.07 -0.32
C THR A 15 7.78 4.76 -1.38
N ASP A 16 7.42 6.00 -1.09
CA ASP A 16 6.96 7.00 -2.06
C ASP A 16 7.84 8.25 -1.91
N THR A 17 7.62 9.24 -2.77
CA THR A 17 8.31 10.54 -2.90
C THR A 17 9.01 11.02 -1.60
N ASP A 18 8.26 11.12 -0.51
CA ASP A 18 8.66 11.68 0.77
C ASP A 18 8.28 10.80 1.99
N SER A 19 7.75 9.60 1.75
CA SER A 19 7.31 8.67 2.80
C SER A 19 7.95 7.30 2.62
N LEU A 20 8.17 6.60 3.72
CA LEU A 20 8.69 5.24 3.70
C LEU A 20 8.16 4.46 4.91
N ILE A 21 7.99 3.15 4.70
CA ILE A 21 7.57 2.21 5.75
C ILE A 21 8.65 1.15 5.82
N PHE A 22 9.15 0.88 7.01
CA PHE A 22 10.27 -0.02 7.22
C PHE A 22 10.21 -0.67 8.60
N ILE A 23 10.89 -1.81 8.73
CA ILE A 23 11.10 -2.52 9.98
C ILE A 23 12.47 -2.14 10.50
N HIS A 24 12.60 -1.94 11.81
CA HIS A 24 13.88 -1.77 12.49
C HIS A 24 13.86 -2.44 13.87
N PRO A 25 15.01 -2.80 14.45
CA PRO A 25 15.09 -3.25 15.83
C PRO A 25 14.69 -2.13 16.81
N ASP A 26 14.03 -2.47 17.93
CA ASP A 26 13.45 -1.52 18.89
C ASP A 26 14.41 -0.37 19.29
N ASN A 27 15.68 -0.70 19.53
CA ASN A 27 16.68 0.26 20.00
C ASN A 27 17.60 0.80 18.88
N ASN A 28 17.27 0.55 17.62
CA ASN A 28 18.14 0.91 16.51
C ASN A 28 17.35 1.46 15.31
N CYS A 29 16.55 2.50 15.54
CA CYS A 29 15.96 3.26 14.44
C CYS A 29 17.07 4.05 13.71
N PRO A 30 17.32 3.77 12.41
CA PRO A 30 18.38 4.43 11.66
C PRO A 30 18.04 5.88 11.27
N LEU A 31 16.78 6.31 11.40
CA LEU A 31 16.33 7.63 10.98
C LEU A 31 16.19 8.55 12.19
N GLU A 32 16.73 9.76 12.05
CA GLU A 32 16.54 10.82 13.03
C GLU A 32 15.26 11.58 12.69
N LEU A 33 14.38 11.70 13.67
CA LEU A 33 13.14 12.45 13.56
C LEU A 33 13.35 13.91 13.97
N GLY A 34 12.55 14.82 13.41
CA GLY A 34 12.56 16.20 13.88
C GLY A 34 11.51 17.10 13.22
N PRO A 35 11.26 18.28 13.79
CA PRO A 35 10.17 19.17 13.38
C PRO A 35 10.54 20.11 12.23
N HIS A 36 11.80 20.14 11.78
CA HIS A 36 12.28 21.10 10.80
C HIS A 36 12.10 20.62 9.35
N LEU A 37 12.08 21.58 8.42
CA LEU A 37 11.95 21.31 7.00
C LEU A 37 13.04 20.34 6.50
N GLY A 38 12.62 19.25 5.87
CA GLY A 38 13.52 18.22 5.35
C GLY A 38 13.86 17.11 6.35
N GLN A 39 13.38 17.18 7.60
CA GLN A 39 13.49 16.09 8.57
C GLN A 39 12.33 15.10 8.41
N PHE A 40 12.54 13.86 8.86
CA PHE A 40 11.49 12.86 8.91
C PHE A 40 10.60 13.09 10.13
N THR A 41 9.30 12.93 9.93
CA THR A 41 8.29 12.98 10.99
C THR A 41 7.67 11.60 11.14
N ASP A 42 7.40 11.18 12.37
CA ASP A 42 6.59 10.00 12.63
C ASP A 42 5.11 10.33 12.36
N GLU A 43 4.50 9.63 11.40
CA GLU A 43 3.10 9.83 11.00
C GLU A 43 2.12 9.23 12.03
N TYR A 44 2.53 8.21 12.79
CA TYR A 44 1.68 7.48 13.73
C TYR A 44 2.36 7.31 15.11
N PRO A 45 2.74 8.41 15.80
CA PRO A 45 3.55 8.34 17.02
C PRO A 45 2.86 7.58 18.17
N ASP A 46 1.54 7.64 18.25
CA ASP A 46 0.72 7.00 19.29
C ASP A 46 0.40 5.52 19.00
N PHE A 47 0.84 5.00 17.86
CA PHE A 47 0.50 3.66 17.40
C PHE A 47 1.73 2.83 17.07
N ASP A 48 1.57 1.51 17.17
CA ASP A 48 2.48 0.51 16.64
C ASP A 48 1.86 -0.14 15.40
N ILE A 49 2.64 -0.30 14.33
CA ILE A 49 2.20 -0.99 13.12
C ILE A 49 2.33 -2.50 13.37
N LEU A 50 1.20 -3.18 13.55
CA LEU A 50 1.17 -4.64 13.74
C LEU A 50 1.30 -5.39 12.41
N GLU A 51 0.64 -4.90 11.36
CA GLU A 51 0.61 -5.56 10.07
C GLU A 51 0.68 -4.54 8.94
N TYR A 52 1.54 -4.83 7.96
CA TYR A 52 1.66 -4.10 6.70
C TYR A 52 1.21 -4.99 5.53
N CYS A 53 0.38 -4.45 4.65
CA CYS A 53 -0.03 -5.12 3.42
C CYS A 53 0.11 -4.17 2.22
N SER A 54 0.69 -4.66 1.12
CA SER A 54 0.92 -3.87 -0.10
C SER A 54 0.21 -4.47 -1.30
N GLY A 55 -0.62 -3.65 -1.97
CA GLY A 55 -1.20 -3.99 -3.27
C GLY A 55 -0.36 -3.55 -4.46
N GLY A 56 0.83 -2.98 -4.19
CA GLY A 56 1.74 -2.43 -5.17
C GLY A 56 2.03 -0.95 -4.93
N ALA A 57 2.51 -0.27 -5.97
CA ALA A 57 2.88 1.14 -5.86
C ALA A 57 1.64 2.00 -5.51
N LYS A 58 1.77 2.83 -4.46
CA LYS A 58 0.74 3.78 -3.99
C LYS A 58 -0.56 3.11 -3.51
N GLN A 59 -0.44 1.86 -3.05
CA GLN A 59 -1.54 1.03 -2.57
C GLN A 59 -1.08 0.21 -1.36
N TYR A 60 -1.44 0.63 -0.14
CA TYR A 60 -1.08 -0.10 1.07
C TYR A 60 -2.14 -0.02 2.16
N GLY A 61 -2.13 -1.00 3.06
CA GLY A 61 -2.94 -1.05 4.27
C GLY A 61 -2.07 -1.27 5.50
N LEU A 62 -2.44 -0.64 6.61
CA LEU A 62 -1.81 -0.78 7.92
C LEU A 62 -2.86 -1.21 8.95
N LYS A 63 -2.47 -2.13 9.82
CA LYS A 63 -3.17 -2.42 11.08
C LYS A 63 -2.36 -1.82 12.22
N LEU A 64 -2.99 -0.94 12.98
CA LEU A 64 -2.36 -0.12 14.01
C LEU A 64 -2.90 -0.51 15.39
N GLN A 65 -2.01 -0.63 16.37
CA GLN A 65 -2.37 -0.80 17.78
C GLN A 65 -2.01 0.47 18.54
N LYS A 66 -2.93 0.98 19.36
CA LYS A 66 -2.65 2.15 20.17
C LYS A 66 -1.72 1.81 21.33
N LYS A 67 -0.59 2.51 21.47
CA LYS A 67 0.40 2.31 22.54
C LYS A 67 -0.19 2.51 23.94
N SER A 68 -1.10 3.48 24.08
CA SER A 68 -1.74 3.79 25.36
C SER A 68 -2.71 2.70 25.84
N THR A 69 -3.24 1.87 24.92
CA THR A 69 -4.28 0.89 25.23
C THR A 69 -4.07 -0.35 24.37
N PRO A 70 -3.13 -1.24 24.76
CA PRO A 70 -2.76 -2.42 23.97
C PRO A 70 -3.90 -3.42 23.76
N ASN A 71 -4.94 -3.39 24.60
CA ASN A 71 -6.11 -4.27 24.52
C ASN A 71 -7.30 -3.64 23.78
N ALA A 72 -7.15 -2.43 23.24
CA ALA A 72 -8.21 -1.81 22.43
C ALA A 72 -8.28 -2.47 21.05
N GLU A 73 -9.45 -2.33 20.41
CA GLU A 73 -9.63 -2.70 19.01
C GLU A 73 -8.58 -2.00 18.12
N PRO A 74 -7.97 -2.72 17.16
CA PRO A 74 -6.97 -2.14 16.28
C PRO A 74 -7.60 -1.17 15.28
N ASP A 75 -6.85 -0.12 14.97
CA ASP A 75 -7.21 0.85 13.94
C ASP A 75 -6.69 0.39 12.57
N TYR A 76 -7.44 0.69 11.52
CA TYR A 76 -7.10 0.31 10.16
C TYR A 76 -6.90 1.54 9.29
N VAL A 77 -5.75 1.61 8.63
CA VAL A 77 -5.47 2.63 7.62
C VAL A 77 -5.37 1.96 6.27
N LEU A 78 -6.09 2.50 5.30
CA LEU A 78 -6.02 2.07 3.91
C LEU A 78 -5.69 3.27 3.02
N LYS A 79 -4.74 3.10 2.10
CA LYS A 79 -4.36 4.12 1.12
C LYS A 79 -4.35 3.48 -0.25
N VAL A 80 -5.31 3.87 -1.10
CA VAL A 80 -5.44 3.37 -2.48
C VAL A 80 -5.50 4.56 -3.43
N ARG A 81 -4.41 4.81 -4.15
CA ARG A 81 -4.38 5.94 -5.11
C ARG A 81 -5.44 5.77 -6.19
N GLY A 82 -6.14 6.88 -6.48
CA GLY A 82 -7.16 6.92 -7.52
C GLY A 82 -8.52 6.42 -7.06
N MET A 83 -8.68 6.06 -5.79
CA MET A 83 -9.98 5.74 -5.18
C MET A 83 -10.22 6.67 -4.00
N THR A 84 -11.42 7.23 -3.93
CA THR A 84 -11.86 7.98 -2.75
C THR A 84 -12.39 6.98 -1.73
N LEU A 85 -11.76 6.93 -0.56
CA LEU A 85 -12.15 6.08 0.56
C LEU A 85 -13.11 6.84 1.46
N ASN A 86 -14.38 6.89 1.06
CA ASN A 86 -15.44 7.44 1.91
C ASN A 86 -16.08 6.32 2.74
N TRP A 87 -16.94 6.70 3.69
CA TRP A 87 -17.61 5.75 4.57
C TRP A 87 -18.40 4.67 3.80
N ASP A 88 -19.09 5.05 2.72
CA ASP A 88 -19.87 4.14 1.88
C ASP A 88 -18.98 3.11 1.16
N VAL A 89 -17.84 3.55 0.62
CA VAL A 89 -16.86 2.68 -0.05
C VAL A 89 -16.27 1.65 0.91
N ILE A 90 -15.97 2.06 2.14
CA ILE A 90 -15.38 1.18 3.15
C ILE A 90 -16.42 0.19 3.69
N ASN A 91 -17.61 0.66 4.08
CA ASN A 91 -18.58 -0.15 4.82
C ASN A 91 -19.59 -0.89 3.94
N ASN A 92 -20.01 -0.29 2.82
CA ASN A 92 -21.06 -0.86 1.96
C ASN A 92 -20.50 -1.50 0.68
N GLN A 93 -19.40 -0.97 0.14
CA GLN A 93 -18.84 -1.46 -1.13
C GLN A 93 -17.64 -2.39 -0.94
N GLY A 94 -17.15 -2.53 0.29
CA GLY A 94 -16.21 -3.56 0.68
C GLY A 94 -14.74 -3.27 0.40
N LEU A 95 -14.34 -2.01 0.13
CA LEU A 95 -12.92 -1.62 0.08
C LEU A 95 -12.41 -1.29 1.49
N CYS A 96 -12.46 -2.29 2.37
CA CYS A 96 -11.91 -2.25 3.72
C CYS A 96 -10.56 -2.98 3.78
N TYR A 97 -9.83 -2.83 4.90
CA TYR A 97 -8.51 -3.45 5.08
C TYR A 97 -8.52 -4.97 4.85
N GLU A 98 -9.49 -5.68 5.43
CA GLU A 98 -9.58 -7.15 5.31
C GLU A 98 -9.81 -7.62 3.87
N ASN A 99 -10.73 -6.99 3.15
CA ASN A 99 -10.98 -7.32 1.75
C ASN A 99 -9.82 -6.90 0.85
N PHE A 100 -9.18 -5.76 1.13
CA PHE A 100 -7.97 -5.34 0.44
C PHE A 100 -6.85 -6.38 0.62
N LYS A 101 -6.60 -6.80 1.87
CA LYS A 101 -5.62 -7.83 2.21
C LYS A 101 -5.92 -9.12 1.46
N LYS A 102 -7.16 -9.59 1.50
CA LYS A 102 -7.61 -10.77 0.75
C LYS A 102 -7.33 -10.64 -0.75
N GLN A 103 -7.66 -9.50 -1.35
CA GLN A 103 -7.38 -9.23 -2.77
C GLN A 103 -5.89 -9.33 -3.11
N VAL A 104 -5.02 -8.83 -2.22
CA VAL A 104 -3.55 -8.91 -2.38
C VAL A 104 -3.07 -10.36 -2.30
N PHE A 105 -3.54 -11.14 -1.32
CA PHE A 105 -3.19 -12.56 -1.22
C PHE A 105 -3.72 -13.39 -2.40
N ASP A 106 -4.90 -13.06 -2.89
CA ASP A 106 -5.53 -13.71 -4.03
C ASP A 106 -5.02 -13.19 -5.38
N PHE A 107 -4.06 -12.24 -5.41
CA PHE A 107 -3.54 -11.63 -6.64
C PHE A 107 -2.97 -12.66 -7.63
N THR A 108 -2.36 -13.73 -7.14
CA THR A 108 -1.77 -14.80 -7.96
C THR A 108 -2.81 -15.85 -8.42
N LYS A 109 -4.03 -15.82 -7.89
CA LYS A 109 -5.10 -16.75 -8.26
C LYS A 109 -5.80 -16.29 -9.53
N ILE A 110 -6.11 -17.25 -10.39
CA ILE A 110 -6.74 -17.00 -11.71
C ILE A 110 -8.15 -16.40 -11.54
N ASP A 111 -8.88 -16.81 -10.49
CA ASP A 111 -10.28 -16.41 -10.25
C ASP A 111 -10.44 -15.18 -9.35
N ASN A 112 -9.46 -14.27 -9.32
CA ASN A 112 -9.55 -13.10 -8.44
C ASN A 112 -10.60 -12.09 -8.97
N ILE A 113 -11.73 -12.01 -8.27
CA ILE A 113 -12.84 -11.09 -8.58
C ILE A 113 -12.50 -9.69 -8.05
N PRO A 114 -12.43 -8.66 -8.91
CA PRO A 114 -12.11 -7.31 -8.47
C PRO A 114 -13.21 -6.69 -7.60
N ILE A 115 -12.84 -5.77 -6.71
CA ILE A 115 -13.82 -5.01 -5.91
C ILE A 115 -14.38 -3.88 -6.77
N LEU A 116 -15.70 -3.87 -6.98
CA LEU A 116 -16.41 -2.88 -7.79
C LEU A 116 -16.84 -1.69 -6.94
N ILE A 117 -16.29 -0.52 -7.23
CA ILE A 117 -16.60 0.73 -6.52
C ILE A 117 -17.43 1.66 -7.40
N LYS A 118 -18.59 2.06 -6.91
CA LYS A 118 -19.54 2.96 -7.55
C LYS A 118 -19.57 4.30 -6.82
N TYR A 119 -19.29 5.35 -7.56
CA TYR A 119 -19.43 6.74 -7.13
C TYR A 119 -20.65 7.33 -7.84
N PRO A 120 -21.84 7.39 -7.21
CA PRO A 120 -23.06 7.84 -7.89
C PRO A 120 -22.98 9.31 -8.31
N ASN A 121 -22.31 10.14 -7.51
CA ASN A 121 -22.23 11.59 -7.69
C ASN A 121 -20.79 12.05 -7.91
N PHE A 122 -20.10 11.54 -8.94
CA PHE A 122 -18.72 11.92 -9.23
C PHE A 122 -18.67 13.23 -10.01
N LEU A 123 -17.89 14.19 -9.52
CA LEU A 123 -17.69 15.49 -10.18
C LEU A 123 -16.63 15.37 -11.27
N LYS A 124 -16.98 15.78 -12.49
CA LYS A 124 -16.08 15.78 -13.64
C LYS A 124 -16.07 17.16 -14.31
N PRO A 125 -14.89 17.73 -14.61
CA PRO A 125 -14.80 18.98 -15.36
C PRO A 125 -15.15 18.75 -16.84
N SER A 126 -16.00 19.61 -17.39
CA SER A 126 -16.23 19.73 -18.84
C SER A 126 -15.32 20.82 -19.40
N ILE A 127 -14.27 20.42 -20.12
CA ILE A 127 -13.32 21.35 -20.74
C ILE A 127 -14.01 22.19 -21.83
N LYS A 128 -15.04 21.63 -22.48
CA LYS A 128 -15.77 22.30 -23.56
C LYS A 128 -16.66 23.43 -23.06
N ASP A 129 -17.30 23.22 -21.92
CA ASP A 129 -18.34 24.12 -21.40
C ASP A 129 -17.83 24.98 -20.22
N GLY A 130 -16.58 24.77 -19.78
CA GLY A 130 -16.02 25.45 -18.61
C GLY A 130 -16.79 25.16 -17.31
N SER A 131 -17.49 24.04 -17.23
CA SER A 131 -18.42 23.71 -16.14
C SER A 131 -18.03 22.41 -15.42
N ILE A 132 -18.63 22.17 -14.26
CA ILE A 132 -18.50 20.92 -13.51
C ILE A 132 -19.82 20.16 -13.62
N ILE A 133 -19.75 18.91 -14.10
CA ILE A 133 -20.91 18.03 -14.21
C ILE A 133 -20.80 16.89 -13.22
N THR A 134 -21.95 16.47 -12.68
CA THR A 134 -22.05 15.28 -11.84
C THR A 134 -22.45 14.09 -12.71
N GLN A 135 -21.65 13.03 -12.68
CA GLN A 135 -21.93 11.80 -13.41
C GLN A 135 -21.57 10.58 -12.55
N PRO A 136 -22.33 9.47 -12.63
CA PRO A 136 -21.91 8.22 -12.01
C PRO A 136 -20.58 7.72 -12.58
N LEU A 137 -19.68 7.29 -11.69
CA LEU A 137 -18.39 6.69 -12.05
C LEU A 137 -18.25 5.34 -11.37
N THR A 138 -17.82 4.33 -12.12
CA THR A 138 -17.51 3.01 -11.58
C THR A 138 -16.02 2.72 -11.76
N LYS A 139 -15.37 2.19 -10.72
CA LYS A 139 -13.97 1.78 -10.72
C LYS A 139 -13.83 0.35 -10.24
N ASN A 140 -12.94 -0.40 -10.87
CA ASN A 140 -12.57 -1.74 -10.43
C ASN A 140 -11.27 -1.65 -9.66
N TYR A 141 -11.25 -2.12 -8.42
CA TYR A 141 -10.02 -2.31 -7.66
C TYR A 141 -9.46 -3.69 -7.93
N LYS A 142 -8.20 -3.73 -8.36
CA LYS A 142 -7.38 -4.93 -8.43
C LYS A 142 -5.96 -4.54 -8.02
N PRO A 143 -5.28 -5.30 -7.15
CA PRO A 143 -3.87 -5.08 -6.87
C PRO A 143 -3.08 -5.08 -8.16
N TYR A 144 -2.06 -4.24 -8.26
CA TYR A 144 -1.23 -4.17 -9.45
C TYR A 144 0.23 -3.96 -9.09
N VAL A 145 1.01 -5.01 -9.31
CA VAL A 145 2.46 -5.02 -9.10
C VAL A 145 3.15 -5.05 -10.46
N GLY A 146 3.17 -3.91 -11.15
CA GLY A 146 3.83 -3.78 -12.46
C GLY A 146 5.33 -3.47 -12.40
N LYS A 147 5.89 -3.22 -11.21
CA LYS A 147 7.29 -2.79 -11.02
C LYS A 147 8.18 -3.85 -10.35
N GLY A 148 7.80 -5.12 -10.43
CA GLY A 148 8.54 -6.23 -9.85
C GLY A 148 7.83 -7.56 -10.12
N ILE A 149 8.46 -8.67 -9.72
CA ILE A 149 7.84 -10.01 -9.78
C ILE A 149 7.52 -10.41 -8.34
N VAL A 150 6.23 -10.61 -8.03
CA VAL A 150 5.83 -11.21 -6.76
C VAL A 150 6.14 -12.70 -6.82
N ARG A 151 7.04 -13.18 -5.97
CA ARG A 151 7.30 -14.62 -5.90
C ARG A 151 6.12 -15.31 -5.21
N PRO A 152 5.48 -16.32 -5.84
CA PRO A 152 4.26 -16.93 -5.30
C PRO A 152 4.42 -17.68 -3.96
N SER A 153 5.65 -18.07 -3.60
CA SER A 153 5.91 -18.88 -2.40
C SER A 153 5.97 -18.07 -1.11
N ASP A 154 6.51 -16.85 -1.17
CA ASP A 154 6.82 -16.01 0.00
C ASP A 154 6.27 -14.58 -0.13
N PHE A 155 5.56 -14.27 -1.24
CA PHE A 155 5.02 -12.94 -1.55
C PHE A 155 6.06 -11.81 -1.60
N VAL A 156 7.36 -12.15 -1.71
CA VAL A 156 8.42 -11.16 -1.83
C VAL A 156 8.36 -10.50 -3.21
N VAL A 157 8.38 -9.17 -3.23
CA VAL A 157 8.44 -8.39 -4.47
C VAL A 157 9.89 -8.29 -4.93
N LEU A 158 10.21 -9.02 -5.99
CA LEU A 158 11.53 -8.98 -6.62
C LEU A 158 11.64 -7.76 -7.52
N ASN A 159 12.80 -7.10 -7.51
CA ASN A 159 13.05 -5.92 -8.32
C ASN A 159 12.87 -6.20 -9.82
N PHE A 160 12.50 -5.14 -10.55
CA PHE A 160 12.50 -5.16 -12.00
C PHE A 160 13.87 -5.58 -12.55
N GLY A 161 13.92 -6.62 -13.38
CA GLY A 161 15.17 -7.21 -13.90
C GLY A 161 15.69 -8.42 -13.12
N TYR A 162 14.96 -8.94 -12.13
CA TYR A 162 15.30 -10.23 -11.51
C TYR A 162 15.16 -11.37 -12.53
N ILE A 163 16.27 -11.75 -13.16
CA ILE A 163 16.36 -12.91 -14.05
C ILE A 163 16.35 -14.14 -13.15
N ASN A 164 15.32 -14.96 -13.30
CA ASN A 164 15.21 -16.24 -12.62
C ASN A 164 16.38 -17.11 -13.11
N ASN A 165 17.50 -17.13 -12.38
CA ASN A 165 18.68 -17.91 -12.75
C ASN A 165 18.41 -19.40 -12.45
N ARG A 166 17.49 -19.98 -13.21
CA ARG A 166 17.35 -21.42 -13.46
C ARG A 166 17.11 -21.58 -14.96
N HIS A 167 18.14 -21.24 -15.74
CA HIS A 167 18.73 -22.04 -16.82
C HIS A 167 19.64 -21.15 -17.68
N PRO A 168 20.98 -21.34 -17.65
CA PRO A 168 21.82 -20.92 -18.75
C PRO A 168 21.76 -22.04 -19.80
N ARG A 169 20.99 -21.88 -20.87
CA ARG A 169 21.18 -22.65 -22.11
C ARG A 169 20.79 -21.79 -23.31
N ILE A 170 21.72 -20.95 -23.74
CA ILE A 170 22.02 -20.90 -25.17
C ILE A 170 23.29 -21.74 -25.33
N LEU A 171 23.09 -22.97 -25.77
CA LEU A 171 24.08 -23.73 -26.51
C LEU A 171 23.35 -24.15 -27.78
N LEU A 172 23.84 -23.57 -28.89
CA LEU A 172 23.38 -23.59 -30.28
C LEU A 172 22.13 -22.73 -30.57
#